data_AF-A0A3A2IWK6-F1
#
_entry.id   AF-A0A3A2IWK6-F1
#
_cell.length_a   1.000
_cell.length_b   1.000
_cell.length_c   1.000
_cell.angle_alpha   90.00
_cell.angle_beta   90.00
_cell.angle_gamma   90.00
#
_symmetry.space_group_name_H-M   'P 1'
#
loop_
_entity.id
_entity.type
_entity.pdbx_description
1 polymer ?
#
loop_
_entity_poly.entity_id
_entity_poly.type
_entity_poly.pdbx_seq_one_letter_code
_entity_poly.pdbx_strand_id
1 'polypeptide(L)'
;MSKAMHFHLKIPPGLGKSFWVAAFIIIGVELALHNESIVHRYRSVFAVGRAIDKLHYVEQHPPHLLFIGNSRVDNAIDALSINHILMQPSTYSFNLGLPGANLLIYHGIIKRISAQGLLGPQGINTVILGLDESAFQEENSLGYISFLAHRTTLWNSGRYQDWLGSYLRLWSYCANLRQLQEPDKILKFIEASINSIDPIGGAAATYQGYRAGFGATQNEAQVVRQEGSAQQPPSPNVETYLWRTIDLLQSRDVRILVTILPLRDRSSAFFDTSQTALPYRILLARLQQRGVTILSTATNYSSSEFINAGHLNNQGAQHFSADLGHQLTTLGIQ
;
A
#
# COMPACT_ATOMS: atom_id res chain seq x y z
N MET A 1 -24.05 67.47 13.57
CA MET A 1 -24.64 66.12 13.67
C MET A 1 -24.32 65.36 12.39
N SER A 2 -23.31 64.48 12.42
CA SER A 2 -22.90 63.67 11.28
C SER A 2 -23.73 62.38 11.24
N LYS A 3 -24.53 62.18 10.19
CA LYS A 3 -25.25 60.93 9.93
C LYS A 3 -24.24 59.93 9.37
N ALA A 4 -23.83 58.95 10.18
CA ALA A 4 -23.04 57.82 9.73
C ALA A 4 -23.86 57.00 8.71
N MET A 5 -23.44 57.06 7.46
CA MET A 5 -24.01 56.26 6.37
C MET A 5 -23.54 54.81 6.56
N HIS A 6 -24.37 53.99 7.23
CA HIS A 6 -24.12 52.56 7.33
C HIS A 6 -24.40 51.91 5.97
N PHE A 7 -23.35 51.72 5.19
CA PHE A 7 -23.37 50.82 4.03
C PHE A 7 -23.54 49.40 4.56
N HIS A 8 -24.79 48.93 4.67
CA HIS A 8 -25.06 47.50 4.73
C HIS A 8 -24.74 46.91 3.37
N LEU A 9 -23.52 46.38 3.22
CA LEU A 9 -23.21 45.43 2.15
C LEU A 9 -24.21 44.27 2.30
N LYS A 10 -25.21 44.24 1.41
CA LYS A 10 -26.12 43.09 1.29
C LYS A 10 -25.31 41.93 0.73
N ILE A 11 -24.89 41.05 1.64
CA ILE A 11 -24.26 39.78 1.29
C ILE A 11 -25.27 39.01 0.40
N PRO A 12 -24.85 38.49 -0.76
CA PRO A 12 -25.73 37.73 -1.65
C PRO A 12 -26.43 36.58 -0.90
N PRO A 13 -27.70 36.27 -1.23
CA PRO A 13 -28.39 35.13 -0.63
C PRO A 13 -27.57 33.86 -0.87
N GLY A 14 -27.27 33.13 0.21
CA GLY A 14 -26.41 31.94 0.18
C GLY A 14 -24.96 32.15 0.66
N LEU A 15 -24.49 33.39 0.86
CA LEU A 15 -23.14 33.71 1.39
C LEU A 15 -23.16 34.17 2.86
N GLY A 16 -24.21 33.82 3.60
CA GLY A 16 -24.35 34.14 5.03
C GLY A 16 -23.35 33.40 5.93
N LYS A 17 -23.45 33.61 7.25
CA LYS A 17 -22.53 33.00 8.24
C LYS A 17 -22.37 31.48 8.06
N SER A 18 -23.45 30.75 7.83
CA SER A 18 -23.43 29.29 7.65
C SER A 18 -22.59 28.84 6.45
N PHE A 19 -22.60 29.61 5.35
CA PHE A 19 -21.77 29.34 4.18
C PHE A 19 -20.28 29.45 4.53
N TRP A 20 -19.90 30.54 5.19
CA TRP A 20 -18.49 30.74 5.59
C TRP A 20 -18.02 29.72 6.61
N VAL A 21 -18.89 29.31 7.54
CA VAL A 21 -18.60 28.20 8.47
C VAL A 21 -18.37 26.90 7.69
N ALA A 22 -19.26 26.56 6.74
CA ALA A 22 -19.09 25.36 5.92
C ALA A 22 -17.81 25.43 5.07
N ALA A 23 -17.52 26.57 4.44
CA ALA A 23 -16.31 26.79 3.66
C ALA A 23 -15.05 26.66 4.53
N PHE A 24 -15.06 27.22 5.74
CA PHE A 24 -13.96 27.09 6.69
C PHE A 24 -13.73 25.63 7.11
N ILE A 25 -14.80 24.86 7.36
CA ILE A 25 -14.69 23.42 7.68
C ILE A 25 -14.10 22.66 6.49
N ILE A 26 -14.59 22.91 5.27
CA ILE A 26 -14.09 22.25 4.05
C ILE A 26 -12.60 22.53 3.86
N ILE A 27 -12.18 23.79 3.99
CA ILE A 27 -10.76 24.18 3.92
C ILE A 27 -9.96 23.52 5.04
N GLY A 28 -10.48 23.50 6.27
CA GLY A 28 -9.84 22.86 7.41
C GLY A 28 -9.60 21.37 7.18
N VAL A 29 -10.60 20.65 6.64
CA VAL A 29 -10.47 19.22 6.31
C VAL A 29 -9.47 19.02 5.18
N GLU A 30 -9.51 19.83 4.12
CA GLU A 30 -8.53 19.75 3.03
C GLU A 30 -7.10 19.92 3.57
N LEU A 31 -6.85 20.97 4.36
CA LEU A 31 -5.55 21.22 5.00
C LEU A 31 -5.13 20.06 5.91
N ALA A 32 -6.07 19.50 6.67
CA ALA A 32 -5.82 18.35 7.52
C ALA A 32 -5.37 17.12 6.73
N LEU A 33 -5.98 16.86 5.57
CA LEU A 33 -5.59 15.76 4.67
C LEU A 33 -4.20 15.97 4.04
N HIS A 34 -3.68 17.20 3.96
CA HIS A 34 -2.30 17.47 3.54
C HIS A 34 -1.26 17.32 4.64
N ASN A 35 -1.69 17.23 5.90
CA ASN A 35 -0.79 17.05 7.04
C ASN A 35 -0.62 15.57 7.39
N GLU A 36 0.58 15.02 7.14
CA GLU A 36 0.85 13.60 7.38
C GLU A 36 0.75 13.20 8.85
N SER A 37 1.05 14.09 9.80
CA SER A 37 0.88 13.80 11.23
C SER A 37 -0.60 13.61 11.59
N ILE A 38 -1.49 14.39 10.96
CA ILE A 38 -2.94 14.21 11.12
C ILE A 38 -3.38 12.89 10.47
N VAL A 39 -2.93 12.62 9.23
CA VAL A 39 -3.25 11.37 8.53
C VAL A 39 -2.77 10.14 9.31
N HIS A 40 -1.56 10.20 9.88
CA HIS A 40 -0.95 9.17 10.73
C HIS A 40 -1.74 8.94 12.03
N ARG A 41 -2.22 10.00 12.68
CA ARG A 41 -3.05 9.89 13.89
C ARG A 41 -4.28 9.01 13.64
N TYR A 42 -4.87 9.07 12.45
CA TYR A 42 -6.02 8.25 12.07
C TYR A 42 -5.67 6.89 11.45
N ARG A 43 -4.46 6.35 11.71
CA ARG A 43 -4.03 5.02 11.24
C ARG A 43 -4.92 3.87 11.68
N SER A 44 -5.58 3.95 12.83
CA SER A 44 -6.56 2.93 13.23
C SER A 44 -7.87 2.96 12.45
N VAL A 45 -8.16 4.07 11.77
CA VAL A 45 -9.44 4.34 11.09
C VAL A 45 -9.33 4.17 9.58
N PHE A 46 -8.27 4.73 8.99
CA PHE A 46 -8.10 4.83 7.56
C PHE A 46 -6.90 4.06 7.05
N ALA A 47 -7.05 3.42 5.90
CA ALA A 47 -6.00 2.65 5.25
C ALA A 47 -4.77 3.53 4.90
N VAL A 48 -5.00 4.76 4.44
CA VAL A 48 -3.90 5.71 4.18
C VAL A 48 -3.10 6.05 5.44
N GLY A 49 -3.76 6.17 6.60
CA GLY A 49 -3.05 6.40 7.87
C GLY A 49 -2.12 5.24 8.22
N ARG A 50 -2.55 3.99 7.99
CA ARG A 50 -1.69 2.79 8.16
C ARG A 50 -0.54 2.77 7.17
N ALA A 51 -0.77 3.18 5.93
CA ALA A 51 0.29 3.28 4.95
C ALA A 51 1.35 4.31 5.35
N ILE A 52 0.92 5.46 5.87
CA ILE A 52 1.81 6.50 6.41
C ILE A 52 2.55 5.98 7.65
N ASP A 53 1.91 5.23 8.55
CA ASP A 53 2.56 4.61 9.71
C ASP A 53 3.73 3.70 9.31
N LYS A 54 3.50 2.78 8.35
CA LYS A 54 4.56 1.93 7.83
C LYS A 54 5.65 2.72 7.11
N LEU A 55 5.26 3.72 6.32
CA LEU A 55 6.21 4.53 5.56
C LEU A 55 7.09 5.38 6.48
N HIS A 56 6.52 6.06 7.47
CA HIS A 56 7.26 6.81 8.48
C HIS A 56 8.23 5.91 9.24
N TYR A 57 7.85 4.67 9.56
CA TYR A 57 8.75 3.72 10.19
C TYR A 57 9.97 3.43 9.30
N VAL A 58 9.75 3.09 8.02
CA VAL A 58 10.83 2.82 7.04
C VAL A 58 11.71 4.06 6.82
N GLU A 59 11.13 5.25 6.82
CA GLU A 59 11.88 6.50 6.64
C GLU A 59 12.79 6.83 7.83
N GLN A 60 12.35 6.48 9.04
CA GLN A 60 13.11 6.71 10.26
C GLN A 60 14.09 5.56 10.56
N HIS A 61 13.77 4.34 10.14
CA HIS A 61 14.52 3.11 10.41
C HIS A 61 14.64 2.30 9.11
N PRO A 62 15.46 2.76 8.14
CA PRO A 62 15.56 2.11 6.84
C PRO A 62 16.07 0.67 6.99
N PRO A 63 15.29 -0.35 6.61
CA PRO A 63 15.73 -1.73 6.63
C PRO A 63 16.74 -1.98 5.50
N HIS A 64 17.55 -3.03 5.60
CA HIS A 64 18.35 -3.48 4.46
C HIS A 64 17.50 -4.24 3.43
N LEU A 65 16.48 -4.95 3.92
CA LEU A 65 15.56 -5.74 3.11
C LEU A 65 14.12 -5.20 3.22
N LEU A 66 13.59 -4.66 2.13
CA LEU A 66 12.23 -4.11 2.09
C LEU A 66 11.30 -4.97 1.25
N PHE A 67 10.21 -5.44 1.83
CA PHE A 67 9.12 -6.08 1.10
C PHE A 67 8.09 -5.03 0.70
N ILE A 68 7.70 -5.01 -0.58
CA ILE A 68 6.63 -4.15 -1.07
C ILE A 68 5.58 -5.01 -1.75
N GLY A 69 4.32 -4.74 -1.45
CA GLY A 69 3.22 -5.41 -2.10
C GLY A 69 1.86 -4.90 -1.67
N ASN A 70 0.84 -5.68 -1.95
CA ASN A 70 -0.55 -5.34 -1.67
C ASN A 70 -1.04 -6.02 -0.37
N SER A 71 -2.35 -6.29 -0.30
CA SER A 71 -3.00 -7.02 0.81
C SER A 71 -2.42 -8.41 1.04
N ARG A 72 -2.02 -9.13 -0.01
CA ARG A 72 -1.48 -10.48 0.15
C ARG A 72 -0.11 -10.40 0.85
N VAL A 73 0.74 -9.44 0.47
CA VAL A 73 2.04 -9.19 1.12
C VAL A 73 1.88 -8.70 2.56
N ASP A 74 0.96 -7.77 2.80
CA ASP A 74 0.63 -7.24 4.14
C ASP A 74 0.37 -8.38 5.16
N ASN A 75 -0.24 -9.48 4.70
CA ASN A 75 -0.66 -10.60 5.53
C ASN A 75 0.20 -11.88 5.40
N ALA A 76 1.10 -11.96 4.42
CA ALA A 76 1.88 -13.19 4.18
C ALA A 76 3.32 -13.09 4.67
N ILE A 77 3.87 -11.88 4.77
CA ILE A 77 5.28 -11.68 5.07
C ILE A 77 5.46 -11.24 6.52
N ASP A 78 5.81 -12.20 7.37
CA ASP A 78 6.31 -11.97 8.72
C ASP A 78 7.83 -11.74 8.66
N ALA A 79 8.21 -10.46 8.66
CA ALA A 79 9.61 -10.04 8.60
C ALA A 79 10.45 -10.58 9.78
N LEU A 80 9.84 -10.81 10.95
CA LEU A 80 10.55 -11.38 12.10
C LEU A 80 10.98 -12.83 11.84
N SER A 81 10.09 -13.62 11.22
CA SER A 81 10.41 -15.01 10.82
C SER A 81 11.54 -15.04 9.79
N ILE A 82 11.57 -14.12 8.83
CA ILE A 82 12.68 -13.99 7.87
C ILE A 82 13.99 -13.63 8.56
N ASN A 83 13.98 -12.60 9.42
CA ASN A 83 15.19 -12.16 10.13
C ASN A 83 15.75 -13.27 11.01
N HIS A 84 14.89 -14.11 11.60
CA HIS A 84 15.31 -15.29 12.35
C HIS A 84 16.09 -16.29 11.49
N ILE A 85 15.59 -16.61 10.29
CA ILE A 85 16.29 -17.52 9.36
C ILE A 85 17.58 -16.92 8.81
N LEU A 86 17.60 -15.61 8.55
CA LEU A 86 18.79 -14.88 8.10
C LEU A 86 19.82 -14.65 9.22
N MET A 87 19.47 -14.95 10.48
CA MET A 87 20.27 -14.62 11.67
C MET A 87 20.60 -13.13 11.78
N GLN A 88 19.65 -12.28 11.40
CA GLN A 88 19.77 -10.83 11.40
C GLN A 88 18.95 -10.16 12.52
N PRO A 89 19.27 -8.92 12.90
CA PRO A 89 18.47 -8.14 13.85
C PRO A 89 17.01 -8.01 13.39
N SER A 90 16.10 -7.79 14.34
CA SER A 90 14.66 -7.63 14.05
C SER A 90 14.35 -6.46 13.13
N THR A 91 15.23 -5.46 13.02
CA THR A 91 15.09 -4.28 12.15
C THR A 91 15.68 -4.47 10.76
N TYR A 92 16.27 -5.64 10.45
CA TYR A 92 16.96 -5.87 9.18
C TYR A 92 16.00 -5.86 7.99
N SER A 93 14.83 -6.48 8.17
CA SER A 93 13.77 -6.52 7.16
C SER A 93 12.46 -5.93 7.65
N PHE A 94 11.69 -5.37 6.71
CA PHE A 94 10.41 -4.75 6.99
C PHE A 94 9.37 -5.02 5.90
N ASN A 95 8.12 -5.28 6.31
CA ASN A 95 6.99 -5.50 5.42
C ASN A 95 6.19 -4.20 5.15
N LEU A 96 6.45 -3.58 4.00
CA LEU A 96 5.69 -2.44 3.46
C LEU A 96 4.60 -2.89 2.47
N GLY A 97 3.94 -4.01 2.77
CA GLY A 97 2.70 -4.43 2.10
C GLY A 97 1.54 -3.50 2.46
N LEU A 98 0.76 -3.07 1.47
CA LEU A 98 -0.36 -2.16 1.66
C LEU A 98 -1.64 -2.72 1.03
N PRO A 99 -2.69 -3.05 1.81
CA PRO A 99 -3.94 -3.56 1.27
C PRO A 99 -4.46 -2.65 0.17
N GLY A 100 -4.83 -3.19 -1.00
CA GLY A 100 -5.39 -2.42 -2.14
C GLY A 100 -4.40 -1.53 -2.90
N ALA A 101 -3.09 -1.63 -2.63
CA ALA A 101 -2.08 -0.95 -3.43
C ALA A 101 -1.79 -1.70 -4.74
N ASN A 102 -1.55 -0.94 -5.81
CA ASN A 102 -1.11 -1.43 -7.11
C ASN A 102 0.27 -0.85 -7.46
N LEU A 103 0.79 -1.18 -8.66
CA LEU A 103 2.14 -0.77 -9.07
C LEU A 103 2.34 0.75 -9.16
N LEU A 104 1.29 1.55 -9.39
CA LEU A 104 1.39 3.02 -9.33
C LEU A 104 1.73 3.47 -7.90
N ILE A 105 1.09 2.87 -6.89
CA ILE A 105 1.35 3.18 -5.49
C ILE A 105 2.75 2.71 -5.09
N TYR A 106 3.17 1.51 -5.52
CA TYR A 106 4.51 1.00 -5.25
C TYR A 106 5.56 1.97 -5.81
N HIS A 107 5.37 2.42 -7.05
CA HIS A 107 6.26 3.38 -7.69
C HIS A 107 6.34 4.71 -6.93
N GLY A 108 5.20 5.24 -6.48
CA GLY A 108 5.14 6.47 -5.69
C GLY A 108 5.90 6.36 -4.36
N ILE A 109 5.74 5.24 -3.67
CA ILE A 109 6.45 4.93 -2.42
C ILE A 109 7.96 4.82 -2.66
N ILE A 110 8.40 4.02 -3.64
CA ILE A 110 9.83 3.90 -3.96
C ILE A 110 10.43 5.24 -4.40
N LYS A 111 9.69 6.06 -5.16
CA LYS A 111 10.13 7.42 -5.51
C LYS A 111 10.36 8.29 -4.27
N ARG A 112 9.44 8.23 -3.31
CA ARG A 112 9.55 8.98 -2.04
C ARG A 112 10.74 8.52 -1.20
N ILE A 113 10.91 7.21 -1.03
CA ILE A 113 12.06 6.62 -0.32
C ILE A 113 13.38 7.00 -1.04
N SER A 114 13.40 6.91 -2.37
CA SER A 114 14.57 7.30 -3.18
C SER A 114 14.92 8.78 -3.02
N ALA A 115 13.92 9.67 -2.98
CA ALA A 115 14.12 11.11 -2.82
C ALA A 115 14.76 11.49 -1.48
N GLN A 116 14.63 10.64 -0.46
CA GLN A 116 15.27 10.80 0.84
C GLN A 116 16.67 10.18 0.91
N GLY A 117 17.15 9.58 -0.19
CA GLY A 117 18.48 8.96 -0.23
C GLY A 117 18.59 7.63 0.53
N LEU A 118 17.45 7.00 0.84
CA LEU A 118 17.41 5.77 1.64
C LEU A 118 17.68 4.47 0.83
N LEU A 119 17.65 4.56 -0.49
CA LEU A 119 17.95 3.44 -1.39
C LEU A 119 19.44 3.38 -1.69
N GLY A 120 20.01 2.18 -1.62
CA GLY A 120 21.38 1.88 -2.01
C GLY A 120 22.13 1.05 -0.99
N PRO A 121 23.45 0.83 -1.18
CA PRO A 121 24.22 -0.16 -0.42
C PRO A 121 24.20 0.02 1.10
N GLN A 122 24.12 1.26 1.57
CA GLN A 122 24.16 1.62 3.00
C GLN A 122 22.77 1.66 3.67
N GLY A 123 21.70 1.60 2.89
CA GLY A 123 20.32 1.64 3.38
C GLY A 123 19.56 0.42 2.88
N ILE A 124 18.42 0.67 2.24
CA ILE A 124 17.63 -0.35 1.57
C ILE A 124 18.38 -0.78 0.32
N ASN A 125 19.05 -1.92 0.42
CA ASN A 125 19.89 -2.48 -0.64
C ASN A 125 19.23 -3.66 -1.36
N THR A 126 18.15 -4.21 -0.80
CA THR A 126 17.35 -5.27 -1.41
C THR A 126 15.86 -4.94 -1.30
N VAL A 127 15.15 -5.01 -2.42
CA VAL A 127 13.69 -4.87 -2.47
C VAL A 127 13.08 -6.15 -3.04
N ILE A 128 12.12 -6.71 -2.31
CA ILE A 128 11.33 -7.85 -2.75
C ILE A 128 9.93 -7.36 -3.11
N LEU A 129 9.61 -7.42 -4.40
CA LEU A 129 8.29 -7.08 -4.92
C LEU A 129 7.39 -8.31 -4.85
N GLY A 130 6.40 -8.29 -3.97
CA GLY A 130 5.33 -9.26 -3.98
C GLY A 130 4.29 -8.88 -5.04
N LEU A 131 4.19 -9.72 -6.07
CA LEU A 131 3.29 -9.50 -7.20
C LEU A 131 2.12 -10.47 -7.16
N ASP A 132 0.96 -9.95 -7.52
CA ASP A 132 -0.22 -10.74 -7.83
C ASP A 132 -1.02 -10.05 -8.93
N GLU A 133 -2.12 -10.65 -9.37
CA GLU A 133 -2.90 -10.15 -10.50
C GLU A 133 -3.52 -8.77 -10.21
N SER A 134 -3.92 -8.51 -8.96
CA SER A 134 -4.55 -7.25 -8.55
C SER A 134 -3.56 -6.08 -8.55
N ALA A 135 -2.27 -6.33 -8.36
CA ALA A 135 -1.23 -5.30 -8.43
C ALA A 135 -1.14 -4.64 -9.83
N PHE A 136 -1.62 -5.32 -10.87
CA PHE A 136 -1.62 -4.86 -12.26
C PHE A 136 -2.95 -4.21 -12.70
N GLN A 137 -3.90 -4.03 -11.78
CA GLN A 137 -5.21 -3.45 -12.09
C GLN A 137 -5.26 -1.95 -11.74
N GLU A 138 -6.11 -1.19 -12.44
CA GLU A 138 -6.27 0.28 -12.27
C GLU A 138 -7.02 0.68 -10.99
N GLU A 139 -7.34 -0.27 -10.11
CA GLU A 139 -8.15 0.01 -8.93
C GLU A 139 -7.43 0.90 -7.90
N ASN A 140 -8.18 1.85 -7.33
CA ASN A 140 -7.77 2.69 -6.21
C ASN A 140 -8.83 2.66 -5.09
N SER A 141 -9.15 1.46 -4.61
CA SER A 141 -10.27 1.25 -3.68
C SER A 141 -10.07 1.91 -2.31
N LEU A 142 -8.83 2.20 -1.92
CA LEU A 142 -8.48 2.74 -0.61
C LEU A 142 -7.92 4.16 -0.64
N GLY A 143 -7.98 4.82 -1.80
CA GLY A 143 -7.69 6.25 -1.94
C GLY A 143 -6.22 6.63 -1.85
N TYR A 144 -5.29 5.67 -1.96
CA TYR A 144 -3.86 5.95 -1.82
C TYR A 144 -3.29 6.86 -2.88
N ILE A 145 -3.84 6.87 -4.09
CA ILE A 145 -3.27 7.65 -5.21
C ILE A 145 -3.11 9.13 -4.82
N SER A 146 -4.11 9.71 -4.14
CA SER A 146 -4.08 11.12 -3.72
C SER A 146 -2.99 11.48 -2.72
N PHE A 147 -2.41 10.48 -2.06
CA PHE A 147 -1.43 10.65 -0.98
C PHE A 147 -0.04 10.13 -1.35
N LEU A 148 0.02 8.97 -2.02
CA LEU A 148 1.25 8.20 -2.20
C LEU A 148 1.73 8.18 -3.65
N ALA A 149 0.87 8.43 -4.64
CA ALA A 149 1.33 8.47 -6.03
C ALA A 149 2.15 9.74 -6.30
N HIS A 150 3.23 9.58 -7.06
CA HIS A 150 4.13 10.69 -7.36
C HIS A 150 3.50 11.64 -8.41
N ARG A 151 3.32 12.91 -8.04
CA ARG A 151 2.56 13.90 -8.85
C ARG A 151 3.08 14.06 -10.27
N THR A 152 4.38 14.21 -10.47
CA THR A 152 4.97 14.34 -11.81
C THR A 152 4.74 13.08 -12.64
N THR A 153 4.71 11.91 -11.99
CA THR A 153 4.43 10.65 -12.66
C THR A 153 2.97 10.59 -13.13
N LEU A 154 2.02 11.05 -12.30
CA LEU A 154 0.61 11.16 -12.69
C LEU A 154 0.43 12.09 -13.90
N TRP A 155 1.07 13.26 -13.87
CA TRP A 155 1.03 14.22 -14.98
C TRP A 155 1.59 13.62 -16.28
N ASN A 156 2.80 13.06 -16.23
CA ASN A 156 3.48 12.52 -17.40
C ASN A 156 2.78 11.28 -17.99
N SER A 157 2.00 10.57 -17.18
CA SER A 157 1.19 9.43 -17.63
C SER A 157 -0.24 9.84 -18.05
N GLY A 158 -0.56 11.13 -18.13
CA GLY A 158 -1.89 11.61 -18.52
C GLY A 158 -3.00 11.35 -17.50
N ARG A 159 -2.65 10.97 -16.25
CA ARG A 159 -3.62 10.74 -15.16
C ARG A 159 -4.00 12.06 -14.49
N TYR A 160 -4.57 12.98 -15.27
CA TYR A 160 -4.85 14.35 -14.81
C TYR A 160 -5.87 14.42 -13.67
N GLN A 161 -6.86 13.51 -13.68
CA GLN A 161 -7.85 13.41 -12.59
C GLN A 161 -7.18 13.07 -11.25
N ASP A 162 -6.30 12.07 -11.25
CA ASP A 162 -5.54 11.67 -10.08
C ASP A 162 -4.52 12.73 -9.66
N TRP A 163 -3.87 13.37 -10.64
CA TRP A 163 -2.95 14.47 -10.40
C TRP A 163 -3.67 15.63 -9.69
N LEU A 164 -4.85 16.04 -10.17
CA LEU A 164 -5.68 17.05 -9.51
C LEU A 164 -6.15 16.56 -8.13
N GLY A 165 -6.55 15.29 -8.04
CA GLY A 165 -6.94 14.65 -6.79
C GLY A 165 -5.85 14.65 -5.71
N SER A 166 -4.58 14.65 -6.12
CA SER A 166 -3.44 14.77 -5.19
C SER A 166 -3.25 16.19 -4.60
N TYR A 167 -3.87 17.21 -5.22
CA TYR A 167 -3.94 18.58 -4.72
C TYR A 167 -5.27 18.87 -4.00
N LEU A 168 -6.36 18.27 -4.46
CA LEU A 168 -7.70 18.35 -3.87
C LEU A 168 -8.05 17.01 -3.21
N ARG A 169 -7.42 16.74 -2.06
CA ARG A 169 -7.51 15.44 -1.38
C ARG A 169 -8.91 15.16 -0.86
N LEU A 170 -9.64 16.17 -0.39
CA LEU A 170 -11.02 16.01 0.07
C LEU A 170 -11.94 15.54 -1.05
N TRP A 171 -11.77 16.07 -2.27
CA TRP A 171 -12.55 15.64 -3.43
C TRP A 171 -12.26 14.20 -3.80
N SER A 172 -10.98 13.85 -3.95
CA SER A 172 -10.55 12.52 -4.38
C SER A 172 -10.75 11.44 -3.31
N TYR A 173 -10.66 11.81 -2.03
CA TYR A 173 -10.80 10.91 -0.88
C TYR A 173 -12.20 10.93 -0.25
N CYS A 174 -13.16 11.65 -0.84
CA CYS A 174 -14.52 11.81 -0.32
C CYS A 174 -15.22 10.46 -0.07
N ALA A 175 -15.06 9.49 -0.98
CA ALA A 175 -15.67 8.18 -0.84
C ALA A 175 -15.19 7.43 0.42
N ASN A 176 -13.90 7.55 0.77
CA ASN A 176 -13.35 6.96 1.98
C ASN A 176 -13.82 7.70 3.24
N LEU A 177 -13.98 9.02 3.18
CA LEU A 177 -14.52 9.81 4.29
C LEU A 177 -16.00 9.50 4.57
N ARG A 178 -16.79 9.14 3.54
CA ARG A 178 -18.18 8.69 3.73
C ARG A 178 -18.30 7.44 4.60
N GLN A 179 -17.23 6.66 4.75
CA GLN A 179 -17.22 5.51 5.66
C GLN A 179 -17.38 5.93 7.14
N LEU A 180 -17.16 7.21 7.48
CA LEU A 180 -17.51 7.76 8.80
C LEU A 180 -19.02 7.80 9.06
N GLN A 181 -19.86 7.45 8.10
CA GLN A 181 -21.29 7.21 8.33
C GLN A 181 -21.54 5.88 9.05
N GLU A 182 -20.57 4.96 9.05
CA GLU A 182 -20.64 3.70 9.77
C GLU A 182 -20.43 3.94 11.28
N PRO A 183 -21.34 3.47 12.17
CA PRO A 183 -21.25 3.72 13.61
C PRO A 183 -19.90 3.33 14.22
N ASP A 184 -19.38 2.15 13.88
CA ASP A 184 -18.10 1.68 14.44
C ASP A 184 -16.91 2.53 13.99
N LYS A 185 -16.95 3.06 12.76
CA LYS A 185 -15.88 3.91 12.26
C LYS A 185 -15.91 5.30 12.85
N ILE A 186 -17.08 5.90 13.04
CA ILE A 186 -17.17 7.23 13.66
C ILE A 186 -16.74 7.17 15.12
N LEU A 187 -17.08 6.11 15.86
CA LEU A 187 -16.62 5.91 17.23
C LEU A 187 -15.09 5.81 17.29
N LYS A 188 -14.48 4.99 16.42
CA LYS A 188 -13.02 4.89 16.31
C LYS A 188 -12.36 6.21 15.90
N PHE A 189 -13.01 7.00 15.04
CA PHE A 189 -12.52 8.32 14.65
C PHE A 189 -12.52 9.31 15.82
N ILE A 190 -13.59 9.33 16.61
CA ILE A 190 -13.66 10.15 17.83
C ILE A 190 -12.57 9.70 18.82
N GLU A 191 -12.44 8.39 19.04
CA GLU A 191 -11.45 7.82 19.94
C GLU A 191 -10.02 8.18 19.50
N ALA A 192 -9.70 8.04 18.21
CA ALA A 192 -8.40 8.37 17.63
C ALA A 192 -8.09 9.89 17.63
N SER A 193 -9.12 10.73 17.81
CA SER A 193 -8.92 12.18 17.98
C SER A 193 -8.41 12.53 19.37
N ILE A 194 -8.67 11.69 20.36
CA ILE A 194 -8.27 11.88 21.76
C ILE A 194 -7.01 11.06 22.06
N ASN A 195 -7.00 9.80 21.65
CA ASN A 195 -5.95 8.83 21.94
C ASN A 195 -5.18 8.46 20.67
N SER A 196 -3.91 8.12 20.83
CA SER A 196 -3.15 7.46 19.75
C SER A 196 -3.50 5.97 19.78
N ILE A 197 -4.17 5.49 18.72
CA ILE A 197 -4.67 4.12 18.64
C ILE A 197 -3.96 3.39 17.49
N ASP A 198 -3.47 2.20 17.78
CA ASP A 198 -2.86 1.34 16.77
C ASP A 198 -3.90 0.61 15.92
N PRO A 199 -3.59 0.31 14.66
CA PRO A 199 -4.53 -0.40 13.80
C PRO A 199 -4.72 -1.86 14.24
N ILE A 200 -5.82 -2.46 13.80
CA ILE A 200 -6.05 -3.90 13.97
C ILE A 200 -4.94 -4.68 13.26
N GLY A 201 -4.20 -5.46 14.04
CA GLY A 201 -2.98 -6.16 13.66
C GLY A 201 -1.69 -5.54 14.17
N GLY A 202 -1.79 -4.48 14.99
CA GLY A 202 -0.69 -3.84 15.70
C GLY A 202 -0.02 -2.71 14.94
N ALA A 203 0.78 -1.91 15.64
CA ALA A 203 1.59 -0.86 15.03
C ALA A 203 2.64 -1.44 14.07
N ALA A 204 3.00 -0.67 13.05
CA ALA A 204 4.07 -1.02 12.12
C ALA A 204 5.38 -1.39 12.84
N ALA A 205 5.73 -0.67 13.91
CA ALA A 205 6.95 -0.91 14.68
C ALA A 205 6.97 -2.26 15.41
N THR A 206 5.82 -2.71 15.93
CA THR A 206 5.73 -3.91 16.78
C THR A 206 5.95 -5.18 15.97
N TYR A 207 5.38 -5.24 14.78
CA TYR A 207 5.41 -6.44 13.91
C TYR A 207 6.22 -6.23 12.63
N GLN A 208 7.09 -5.21 12.59
CA GLN A 208 7.91 -4.88 11.40
C GLN A 208 7.06 -4.78 10.12
N GLY A 209 5.88 -4.15 10.26
CA GLY A 209 4.92 -3.96 9.20
C GLY A 209 4.05 -5.19 8.88
N TYR A 210 4.29 -6.36 9.47
CA TYR A 210 3.39 -7.51 9.32
C TYR A 210 2.06 -7.28 10.04
N ARG A 211 0.94 -7.69 9.44
CA ARG A 211 -0.39 -7.55 10.04
C ARG A 211 -0.79 -8.82 10.79
N ALA A 212 -0.36 -8.94 12.04
CA ALA A 212 -0.67 -10.09 12.88
C ALA A 212 -2.17 -10.26 13.15
N GLY A 213 -2.71 -11.47 13.02
CA GLY A 213 -4.10 -11.75 13.40
C GLY A 213 -5.16 -11.18 12.45
N PHE A 214 -4.80 -10.89 11.20
CA PHE A 214 -5.79 -10.73 10.14
C PHE A 214 -6.69 -11.98 10.09
N GLY A 215 -8.02 -11.85 10.05
CA GLY A 215 -8.86 -13.04 9.77
C GLY A 215 -10.34 -13.07 10.16
N ALA A 216 -10.91 -12.05 10.80
CA ALA A 216 -12.33 -12.13 11.24
C ALA A 216 -13.32 -11.22 10.49
N THR A 217 -12.88 -10.32 9.61
CA THR A 217 -13.73 -9.22 9.11
C THR A 217 -13.43 -8.77 7.67
N GLN A 218 -13.21 -9.72 6.74
CA GLN A 218 -13.26 -9.39 5.31
C GLN A 218 -14.66 -9.65 4.76
N ASN A 219 -15.25 -8.64 4.12
CA ASN A 219 -16.56 -8.75 3.49
C ASN A 219 -16.45 -9.70 2.27
N GLU A 220 -17.33 -10.69 2.16
CA GLU A 220 -17.36 -11.65 1.05
C GLU A 220 -17.37 -10.96 -0.33
N ALA A 221 -18.06 -9.83 -0.46
CA ALA A 221 -18.10 -9.04 -1.70
C ALA A 221 -16.74 -8.42 -2.08
N GLN A 222 -15.82 -8.25 -1.12
CA GLN A 222 -14.46 -7.81 -1.38
C GLN A 222 -13.59 -8.98 -1.88
N VAL A 223 -13.77 -10.17 -1.28
CA VAL A 223 -13.09 -11.39 -1.72
C VAL A 223 -13.48 -11.76 -3.15
N VAL A 224 -14.79 -11.71 -3.47
CA VAL A 224 -15.30 -12.01 -4.82
C VAL A 224 -14.75 -11.04 -5.87
N ARG A 225 -14.65 -9.74 -5.57
CA ARG A 225 -14.07 -8.76 -6.51
C ARG A 225 -12.57 -8.97 -6.72
N GLN A 226 -11.84 -9.26 -5.63
CA GLN A 226 -10.40 -9.55 -5.71
C GLN A 226 -10.14 -10.80 -6.56
N GLU A 227 -10.93 -11.86 -6.42
CA GLU A 227 -10.78 -13.06 -7.24
C GLU A 227 -11.30 -12.87 -8.68
N GLY A 228 -12.36 -12.06 -8.89
CA GLY A 228 -12.87 -11.76 -10.23
C GLY A 228 -11.90 -10.94 -11.08
N SER A 229 -11.17 -10.00 -10.47
CA SER A 229 -10.15 -9.20 -11.15
C SER A 229 -8.91 -10.01 -11.54
N ALA A 230 -8.65 -11.15 -10.88
CA ALA A 230 -7.50 -11.99 -11.17
C ALA A 230 -7.54 -12.70 -12.52
N GLN A 231 -8.70 -12.72 -13.18
CA GLN A 231 -8.87 -13.27 -14.53
C GLN A 231 -8.64 -12.24 -15.63
N GLN A 232 -8.49 -10.95 -15.29
CA GLN A 232 -8.24 -9.90 -16.26
C GLN A 232 -6.76 -9.80 -16.60
N PRO A 233 -6.41 -9.49 -17.87
CA PRO A 233 -5.04 -9.20 -18.23
C PRO A 233 -4.49 -7.98 -17.46
N PRO A 234 -3.16 -7.84 -17.33
CA PRO A 234 -2.54 -6.65 -16.76
C PRO A 234 -2.97 -5.37 -17.49
N SER A 235 -3.25 -4.29 -16.76
CA SER A 235 -3.37 -2.96 -17.39
C SER A 235 -2.01 -2.52 -17.92
N PRO A 236 -1.86 -2.19 -19.23
CA PRO A 236 -0.59 -1.74 -19.80
C PRO A 236 -0.05 -0.46 -19.13
N ASN A 237 -0.95 0.43 -18.72
CA ASN A 237 -0.60 1.66 -18.02
C ASN A 237 -0.04 1.37 -16.63
N VAL A 238 -0.61 0.39 -15.92
CA VAL A 238 -0.15 0.00 -14.57
C VAL A 238 1.17 -0.76 -14.66
N GLU A 239 1.32 -1.64 -15.64
CA GLU A 239 2.56 -2.37 -15.94
C GLU A 239 3.74 -1.41 -16.14
N THR A 240 3.52 -0.26 -16.79
CA THR A 240 4.58 0.75 -16.98
C THR A 240 5.22 1.21 -15.66
N TYR A 241 4.46 1.22 -14.55
CA TYR A 241 5.00 1.58 -13.24
C TYR A 241 5.88 0.48 -12.63
N LEU A 242 5.68 -0.79 -12.96
CA LEU A 242 6.61 -1.87 -12.58
C LEU A 242 7.99 -1.59 -13.18
N TRP A 243 8.04 -1.34 -14.50
CA TRP A 243 9.30 -1.12 -15.19
C TRP A 243 10.01 0.15 -14.70
N ARG A 244 9.27 1.26 -14.52
CA ARG A 244 9.83 2.50 -13.94
C ARG A 244 10.34 2.30 -12.51
N THR A 245 9.73 1.41 -11.73
CA THR A 245 10.18 1.08 -10.38
C THR A 245 11.45 0.26 -10.42
N ILE A 246 11.52 -0.74 -11.30
CA ILE A 246 12.72 -1.55 -11.52
C ILE A 246 13.90 -0.68 -11.98
N ASP A 247 13.69 0.17 -12.99
CA ASP A 247 14.73 1.07 -13.51
C ASP A 247 15.25 2.00 -12.40
N LEU A 248 14.36 2.54 -11.56
CA LEU A 248 14.73 3.38 -10.43
C LEU A 248 15.55 2.61 -9.39
N LEU A 249 15.12 1.41 -8.99
CA LEU A 249 15.84 0.57 -8.03
C LEU A 249 17.23 0.18 -8.55
N GLN A 250 17.31 -0.24 -9.82
CA GLN A 250 18.58 -0.58 -10.48
C GLN A 250 19.53 0.64 -10.56
N SER A 251 19.01 1.83 -10.86
CA SER A 251 19.81 3.06 -10.88
C SER A 251 20.40 3.47 -9.52
N ARG A 252 19.97 2.80 -8.44
CA ARG A 252 20.43 3.01 -7.07
C ARG A 252 21.19 1.80 -6.52
N ASP A 253 21.60 0.87 -7.39
CA ASP A 253 22.30 -0.36 -7.02
C ASP A 253 21.52 -1.23 -6.02
N VAL A 254 20.18 -1.16 -6.05
CA VAL A 254 19.32 -2.00 -5.21
C VAL A 254 19.07 -3.33 -5.93
N ARG A 255 19.34 -4.43 -5.23
CA ARG A 255 18.98 -5.79 -5.67
C ARG A 255 17.45 -5.94 -5.68
N ILE A 256 16.92 -6.49 -6.76
CA ILE A 256 15.47 -6.67 -6.93
C ILE A 256 15.16 -8.15 -7.03
N LEU A 257 14.25 -8.60 -6.18
CA LEU A 257 13.67 -9.94 -6.25
C LEU A 257 12.16 -9.80 -6.39
N VAL A 258 11.52 -10.81 -6.97
CA VAL A 258 10.07 -10.92 -7.06
C VAL A 258 9.62 -12.19 -6.37
N THR A 259 8.54 -12.10 -5.60
CA THR A 259 7.85 -13.27 -5.06
C THR A 259 6.38 -13.25 -5.48
N ILE A 260 5.83 -14.42 -5.76
CA ILE A 260 4.41 -14.62 -6.05
C ILE A 260 3.82 -15.40 -4.88
N LEU A 261 2.79 -14.85 -4.26
CA LEU A 261 2.24 -15.40 -3.03
C LEU A 261 1.33 -16.60 -3.33
N PRO A 262 1.32 -17.61 -2.44
CA PRO A 262 0.50 -18.79 -2.63
C PRO A 262 -0.99 -18.45 -2.53
N LEU A 263 -1.80 -19.20 -3.27
CA LEU A 263 -3.26 -19.13 -3.28
C LEU A 263 -3.81 -20.50 -2.93
N ARG A 264 -4.90 -20.55 -2.14
CA ARG A 264 -5.42 -21.81 -1.61
C ARG A 264 -6.10 -22.66 -2.69
N ASP A 265 -6.96 -22.02 -3.47
CA ASP A 265 -7.96 -22.72 -4.28
C ASP A 265 -7.59 -22.80 -5.78
N ARG A 266 -6.51 -22.13 -6.19
CA ARG A 266 -6.05 -22.09 -7.59
C ARG A 266 -4.57 -21.75 -7.69
N SER A 267 -4.00 -21.94 -8.88
CA SER A 267 -2.70 -21.36 -9.22
C SER A 267 -2.80 -19.86 -9.49
N SER A 268 -1.71 -19.13 -9.23
CA SER A 268 -1.58 -17.74 -9.68
C SER A 268 -1.49 -17.68 -11.20
N ALA A 269 -2.01 -16.61 -11.81
CA ALA A 269 -1.92 -16.39 -13.26
C ALA A 269 -0.47 -16.32 -13.77
N PHE A 270 0.50 -16.03 -12.91
CA PHE A 270 1.93 -16.09 -13.26
C PHE A 270 2.43 -17.52 -13.57
N PHE A 271 1.74 -18.54 -13.08
CA PHE A 271 2.11 -19.96 -13.27
C PHE A 271 1.01 -20.78 -13.96
N ASP A 272 -0.18 -20.22 -14.15
CA ASP A 272 -1.26 -20.87 -14.89
C ASP A 272 -0.90 -21.02 -16.38
N THR A 273 -1.08 -22.24 -16.90
CA THR A 273 -0.78 -22.62 -18.28
C THR A 273 -1.88 -22.25 -19.26
N SER A 274 -3.04 -21.80 -18.77
CA SER A 274 -4.17 -21.35 -19.60
C SER A 274 -3.77 -20.20 -20.55
N GLN A 275 -4.49 -20.08 -21.67
CA GLN A 275 -4.24 -19.02 -22.65
C GLN A 275 -4.58 -17.62 -22.09
N THR A 276 -5.56 -17.55 -21.21
CA THR A 276 -5.96 -16.31 -20.52
C THR A 276 -4.88 -15.77 -19.59
N ALA A 277 -4.03 -16.65 -19.04
CA ALA A 277 -2.92 -16.29 -18.16
C ALA A 277 -1.62 -15.93 -18.92
N LEU A 278 -1.57 -16.10 -20.24
CA LEU A 278 -0.38 -15.85 -21.06
C LEU A 278 0.28 -14.47 -20.81
N PRO A 279 -0.46 -13.35 -20.67
CA PRO A 279 0.16 -12.05 -20.39
C PRO A 279 1.01 -12.04 -19.11
N TYR A 280 0.57 -12.70 -18.04
CA TYR A 280 1.31 -12.77 -16.78
C TYR A 280 2.56 -13.65 -16.89
N ARG A 281 2.50 -14.75 -17.65
CA ARG A 281 3.69 -15.57 -17.95
C ARG A 281 4.72 -14.81 -18.78
N ILE A 282 4.28 -14.01 -19.75
CA ILE A 282 5.16 -13.12 -20.53
C ILE A 282 5.82 -12.09 -19.63
N LEU A 283 5.07 -11.49 -18.68
CA LEU A 283 5.64 -10.57 -17.70
C LEU A 283 6.73 -11.23 -16.84
N LEU A 284 6.47 -12.45 -16.35
CA LEU A 284 7.44 -13.19 -15.54
C LEU A 284 8.73 -13.47 -16.31
N ALA A 285 8.60 -13.93 -17.56
CA ALA A 285 9.74 -14.15 -18.44
C ALA A 285 10.52 -12.84 -18.71
N ARG A 286 9.80 -11.73 -18.91
CA ARG A 286 10.42 -10.41 -19.12
C ARG A 286 11.15 -9.90 -17.88
N LEU A 287 10.64 -10.15 -16.68
CA LEU A 287 11.33 -9.86 -15.42
C LEU A 287 12.67 -10.61 -15.35
N GLN A 288 12.65 -11.92 -15.61
CA GLN A 288 13.86 -12.74 -15.63
C GLN A 288 14.86 -12.27 -16.68
N GLN A 289 14.39 -11.92 -17.89
CA GLN A 289 15.26 -11.37 -18.95
C GLN A 289 15.94 -10.05 -18.56
N ARG A 290 15.33 -9.26 -17.67
CA ARG A 290 15.95 -8.03 -17.12
C ARG A 290 16.81 -8.28 -15.88
N GLY A 291 17.12 -9.55 -15.58
CA GLY A 291 17.98 -9.93 -14.45
C GLY A 291 17.29 -9.86 -13.09
N VAL A 292 15.94 -9.80 -13.06
CA VAL A 292 15.19 -9.88 -11.79
C VAL A 292 15.04 -11.34 -11.39
N THR A 293 15.52 -11.69 -10.20
CA THR A 293 15.37 -13.05 -9.66
C THR A 293 13.94 -13.27 -9.18
N ILE A 294 13.33 -14.35 -9.67
CA ILE A 294 12.02 -14.80 -9.19
C ILE A 294 12.26 -15.86 -8.12
N LEU A 295 11.78 -15.59 -6.91
CA LEU A 295 11.81 -16.53 -5.79
C LEU A 295 10.75 -17.62 -6.02
N SER A 296 11.07 -18.86 -5.70
CA SER A 296 10.15 -19.97 -5.90
C SER A 296 8.97 -19.85 -4.93
N THR A 297 7.76 -20.01 -5.46
CA THR A 297 6.57 -20.14 -4.62
C THR A 297 6.54 -21.55 -4.07
N ALA A 298 6.60 -21.71 -2.75
CA ALA A 298 6.40 -23.01 -2.12
C ALA A 298 5.00 -23.55 -2.44
N THR A 299 4.92 -24.85 -2.73
CA THR A 299 3.70 -25.48 -3.27
C THR A 299 2.92 -26.28 -2.23
N ASN A 300 3.44 -26.42 -1.01
CA ASN A 300 2.94 -27.38 -0.02
C ASN A 300 2.23 -26.68 1.15
N TYR A 301 1.25 -25.83 0.84
CA TYR A 301 0.41 -25.19 1.86
C TYR A 301 -0.90 -25.96 2.05
N SER A 302 -1.26 -26.22 3.30
CA SER A 302 -2.54 -26.83 3.68
C SER A 302 -3.66 -25.78 3.70
N SER A 303 -4.91 -26.19 3.46
CA SER A 303 -6.05 -25.27 3.55
C SER A 303 -6.21 -24.60 4.92
N SER A 304 -5.70 -25.23 6.00
CA SER A 304 -5.68 -24.68 7.36
C SER A 304 -4.70 -23.52 7.55
N GLU A 305 -3.79 -23.28 6.61
CA GLU A 305 -2.83 -22.15 6.65
C GLU A 305 -3.39 -20.88 5.99
N PHE A 306 -4.63 -20.92 5.55
CA PHE A 306 -5.32 -19.80 4.91
C PHE A 306 -6.54 -19.36 5.70
N ILE A 307 -6.76 -18.05 5.73
CA ILE A 307 -8.00 -17.46 6.22
C ILE A 307 -9.07 -17.55 5.12
N ASN A 308 -8.66 -17.28 3.88
CA ASN A 308 -9.50 -17.34 2.69
C ASN A 308 -8.65 -17.68 1.46
N ALA A 309 -9.28 -17.76 0.29
CA ALA A 309 -8.65 -18.19 -0.97
C ALA A 309 -7.36 -17.43 -1.32
N GLY A 310 -7.22 -16.17 -0.90
CA GLY A 310 -6.12 -15.29 -1.27
C GLY A 310 -5.22 -14.82 -0.12
N HIS A 311 -5.47 -15.21 1.14
CA HIS A 311 -4.71 -14.72 2.29
C HIS A 311 -4.34 -15.83 3.26
N LEU A 312 -3.05 -15.90 3.59
CA LEU A 312 -2.52 -16.76 4.65
C LEU A 312 -3.00 -16.29 6.03
N ASN A 313 -3.15 -17.23 6.95
CA ASN A 313 -3.25 -16.93 8.38
C ASN A 313 -1.84 -16.80 9.00
N ASN A 314 -1.75 -16.57 10.31
CA ASN A 314 -0.47 -16.42 10.98
C ASN A 314 0.46 -17.63 10.80
N GLN A 315 -0.07 -18.85 10.88
CA GLN A 315 0.73 -20.06 10.69
C GLN A 315 1.28 -20.14 9.26
N GLY A 316 0.42 -19.92 8.27
CA GLY A 316 0.83 -19.90 6.86
C GLY A 316 1.83 -18.79 6.54
N ALA A 317 1.65 -17.59 7.10
CA ALA A 317 2.55 -16.47 6.92
C ALA A 317 3.95 -16.76 7.49
N GLN A 318 4.03 -17.36 8.68
CA GLN A 318 5.29 -17.77 9.29
C GLN A 318 6.00 -18.85 8.47
N HIS A 319 5.25 -19.86 8.00
CA HIS A 319 5.79 -20.91 7.12
C HIS A 319 6.32 -20.33 5.81
N PHE A 320 5.52 -19.52 5.11
CA PHE A 320 5.94 -18.84 3.87
C PHE A 320 7.16 -17.93 4.08
N SER A 321 7.20 -17.21 5.19
CA SER A 321 8.31 -16.32 5.52
C SER A 321 9.60 -17.10 5.83
N ALA A 322 9.49 -18.26 6.49
CA ALA A 322 10.64 -19.14 6.72
C ALA A 322 11.20 -19.71 5.41
N ASP A 323 10.33 -20.19 4.52
CA ASP A 323 10.72 -20.67 3.18
C ASP A 323 11.44 -19.57 2.38
N LEU A 324 10.89 -18.36 2.43
CA LEU A 324 11.48 -17.20 1.78
C LEU A 324 12.85 -16.88 2.37
N GLY A 325 12.99 -16.89 3.70
CA GLY A 325 14.26 -16.72 4.40
C GLY A 325 15.34 -17.70 3.92
N HIS A 326 15.00 -18.99 3.80
CA HIS A 326 15.94 -20.01 3.31
C HIS A 326 16.39 -19.77 1.86
N GLN A 327 15.48 -19.33 0.99
CA GLN A 327 15.82 -18.96 -0.38
C GLN A 327 16.76 -17.74 -0.41
N LEU A 328 16.51 -16.74 0.43
CA LEU A 328 17.36 -15.55 0.53
C LEU A 328 18.77 -15.89 1.02
N THR A 329 18.89 -16.79 2.01
CA THR A 329 20.20 -17.31 2.44
C THR A 329 20.95 -17.99 1.29
N THR A 330 20.25 -18.76 0.45
CA THR A 330 20.85 -19.43 -0.72
C THR A 330 21.34 -18.44 -1.77
N LEU A 331 20.70 -17.27 -1.87
CA LEU A 331 21.12 -16.16 -2.74
C LEU A 331 22.22 -15.28 -2.14
N GLY A 332 22.77 -15.65 -0.97
CA GLY A 332 23.81 -14.89 -0.29
C GLY A 332 23.33 -13.55 0.25
N ILE A 333 22.04 -13.42 0.56
CA ILE A 333 21.51 -12.28 1.30
C ILE A 333 21.67 -12.64 2.77
N GLN A 334 22.61 -11.97 3.42
CA GLN A 334 22.91 -12.08 4.84
C GLN A 334 23.00 -10.65 5.36
#